data_AF-A0A9D1U2Y2-F1
#
_entry.id   AF-A0A9D1U2Y2-F1
#
_cell.length_a   1.000
_cell.length_b   1.000
_cell.length_c   1.000
_cell.angle_alpha   90.00
_cell.angle_beta   90.00
_cell.angle_gamma   90.00
#
_symmetry.space_group_name_H-M   'P 1'
#
loop_
_entity.id
_entity.type
_entity.pdbx_description
1 polymer ?
#
loop_
_entity_poly.entity_id
_entity_poly.type
_entity_poly.pdbx_seq_one_letter_code
_entity_poly.pdbx_strand_id
1 'polypeptide(L)'
;MFGPKKPTVNIGGEEVDFAGLVERYNNLVNKYNDLLHRSKRRIGDRDYDVNELADYYQKLHKQYEQLDQKYQDLTSRYQKLKEEFGSASFQGTGEHRAPVTPVMTPPASSVSESKDEGTEFATSDDLIDRYYTLAMHSLSEYQQKLKQLQQQLDQLLVNSGETEFLKLVHLDVPAGDYRRMMNKRNAQLVSYVDSHPQNVLLVNDNKPLSRDDAERGIKYWRLFVSYYRNELEKLLKSNRQMRESFNFALRQDKDRAMQIRDRKPSFLSDNSRLRLGTIDGGIKDRKAWEKQLDNFQRHVGIFLQGMTGERRVRSVVGEQGNHVLASLNLPYSYDGEKPNSNQIDGIVVNRQGIFVLEIKNFSASELGINADGTVYGKWGKQFRRYGQMNIVKQGENHRQAVKLALANDPLTKRHLRYLVKNIHVLYVSANPRTNRRPGPKGKPEYHFVGLDGLVKTIQEENGQLRPEIVDQVCDALTNAQQEEKAYPVYLFPSDPDKVMEIAWQQLAVIQQLNKLKLDDIIAKKDGLLLSQLKNAGLKPCDGYVTHQRRKR
;
A
#
# COMPACT_ATOMS: atom_id res chain seq x y z
N MET A 1 73.00 47.06 17.47
CA MET A 1 71.70 47.29 16.81
C MET A 1 70.79 46.10 17.11
N PHE A 2 69.93 46.21 18.12
CA PHE A 2 68.91 45.19 18.38
C PHE A 2 67.63 45.66 17.69
N GLY A 3 67.29 45.04 16.56
CA GLY A 3 66.00 45.27 15.90
C GLY A 3 64.86 44.78 16.80
N PRO A 4 63.66 45.39 16.71
CA PRO A 4 62.53 44.98 17.54
C PRO A 4 62.15 43.53 17.23
N LYS A 5 62.24 42.65 18.23
CA LYS A 5 61.76 41.26 18.13
C LYS A 5 60.24 41.30 17.95
N LYS A 6 59.74 40.70 16.87
CA LYS A 6 58.29 40.53 16.65
C LYS A 6 57.73 39.66 17.79
N PRO A 7 56.57 40.01 18.35
CA PRO A 7 55.95 39.21 19.40
C PRO A 7 55.55 37.83 18.84
N THR A 8 56.04 36.77 19.48
CA THR A 8 55.76 35.36 19.18
C THR A 8 54.99 34.72 20.34
N VAL A 9 54.21 33.69 20.03
CA VAL A 9 53.43 32.91 20.99
C VAL A 9 53.79 31.44 20.80
N ASN A 10 54.05 30.72 21.89
CA ASN A 10 54.38 29.29 21.84
C ASN A 10 53.10 28.45 21.90
N ILE A 11 52.85 27.65 20.86
CA ILE A 11 51.71 26.74 20.78
C ILE A 11 52.21 25.35 20.43
N GLY A 12 52.12 24.41 21.37
CA GLY A 12 52.50 23.01 21.15
C GLY A 12 54.00 22.75 21.01
N GLY A 13 54.86 23.67 21.47
CA GLY A 13 56.32 23.54 21.42
C GLY A 13 56.98 24.32 20.27
N GLU A 14 56.21 24.98 19.40
CA GLU A 14 56.71 25.85 18.33
C GLU A 14 56.45 27.33 18.65
N GLU A 15 57.46 28.19 18.48
CA GLU A 15 57.29 29.64 18.50
C GLU A 15 56.72 30.11 17.16
N VAL A 16 55.53 30.72 17.21
CA VAL A 16 54.84 31.24 16.02
C VAL A 16 54.64 32.74 16.17
N ASP A 17 54.97 33.52 15.15
CA ASP A 17 54.66 34.96 15.15
C ASP A 17 53.17 35.21 14.89
N PHE A 18 52.71 36.43 15.14
CA PHE A 18 51.30 36.78 15.00
C PHE A 18 50.75 36.51 13.58
N ALA A 19 51.58 36.67 12.55
CA ALA A 19 51.19 36.39 11.17
C ALA A 19 50.97 34.87 10.95
N GLY A 20 51.87 34.02 11.46
CA GLY A 20 51.71 32.57 11.42
C GLY A 20 50.52 32.08 12.26
N LEU A 21 50.16 32.78 13.33
CA LEU A 21 49.00 32.46 14.17
C LEU A 21 47.68 32.78 13.44
N VAL A 22 47.62 33.92 12.73
CA VAL A 22 46.49 34.28 11.86
C VAL A 22 46.34 33.30 10.70
N GLU A 23 47.44 32.88 10.07
CA GLU A 23 47.40 31.89 9.00
C GLU A 23 46.90 30.52 9.48
N ARG A 24 47.36 30.07 10.65
CA ARG A 24 46.87 28.82 11.28
C ARG A 24 45.39 28.91 11.65
N TYR A 25 44.93 30.05 12.18
CA TYR A 25 43.52 30.29 12.47
C TYR A 25 42.67 30.23 11.19
N ASN A 26 43.09 30.90 10.12
CA ASN A 26 42.38 30.89 8.85
C ASN A 26 42.34 29.49 8.23
N ASN A 27 43.43 28.72 8.32
CA ASN A 27 43.45 27.32 7.89
C ASN A 27 42.52 26.44 8.72
N LEU A 28 42.41 26.67 10.03
CA LEU A 28 41.49 25.94 10.91
C LEU A 28 40.03 26.28 10.61
N VAL A 29 39.72 27.56 10.40
CA VAL A 29 38.40 28.05 9.98
C VAL A 29 38.01 27.47 8.62
N ASN A 30 38.93 27.48 7.65
CA ASN A 30 38.69 26.87 6.34
C ASN A 30 38.45 25.36 6.46
N LYS A 31 39.21 24.65 7.29
CA LYS A 31 39.04 23.21 7.53
C LYS A 31 37.73 22.89 8.25
N TYR A 32 37.30 23.76 9.17
CA TYR A 32 36.02 23.66 9.87
C TYR A 32 34.84 23.94 8.92
N ASN A 33 34.95 24.94 8.06
CA ASN A 33 33.97 25.22 7.00
C ASN A 33 33.92 24.08 5.96
N ASP A 34 35.06 23.50 5.59
CA ASP A 34 35.14 22.31 4.75
C ASP A 34 34.46 21.10 5.42
N LEU A 35 34.64 20.91 6.73
CA LEU A 35 33.99 19.85 7.50
C LEU A 35 32.47 20.08 7.61
N LEU A 36 32.02 21.32 7.78
CA LEU A 36 30.61 21.70 7.75
C LEU A 36 29.97 21.42 6.38
N HIS A 37 30.64 21.79 5.28
CA HIS A 37 30.19 21.50 3.92
C HIS A 37 30.27 20.01 3.56
N ARG A 38 31.21 19.26 4.14
CA ARG A 38 31.32 17.79 3.96
C ARG A 38 30.38 17.01 4.87
N SER A 39 29.81 17.61 5.90
CA SER A 39 28.82 16.98 6.80
C SER A 39 27.44 16.90 6.15
N LYS A 40 27.37 16.26 4.98
CA LYS A 40 26.13 15.96 4.30
C LYS A 40 25.31 15.00 5.15
N ARG A 41 24.11 15.41 5.56
CA ARG A 41 23.15 14.52 6.21
C ARG A 41 22.07 14.16 5.20
N ARG A 42 21.84 12.87 5.05
CA ARG A 42 20.84 12.32 4.14
C ARG A 42 19.46 12.40 4.77
N ILE A 43 18.54 13.14 4.15
CA ILE A 43 17.12 13.15 4.50
C ILE A 43 16.33 12.73 3.26
N GLY A 44 15.74 11.54 3.30
CA GLY A 44 15.12 10.92 2.12
C GLY A 44 16.16 10.53 1.06
N ASP A 45 15.93 10.94 -0.19
CA ASP A 45 16.77 10.60 -1.35
C ASP A 45 17.80 11.68 -1.73
N ARG A 46 17.96 12.72 -0.89
CA ARG A 46 18.92 13.81 -1.14
C ARG A 46 19.87 14.01 0.03
N ASP A 47 21.08 14.38 -0.31
CA ASP A 47 22.08 14.87 0.64
C ASP A 47 21.88 16.37 0.80
N TYR A 48 21.80 16.82 2.05
CA TYR A 48 21.70 18.23 2.40
C TYR A 48 22.93 18.63 3.20
N ASP A 49 23.49 19.81 2.93
CA ASP A 49 24.40 20.43 3.88
C ASP A 49 23.63 21.08 5.06
N VAL A 50 24.35 21.50 6.10
CA VAL A 50 23.73 22.06 7.31
C VAL A 50 22.98 23.37 7.04
N ASN A 51 23.42 24.16 6.07
CA ASN A 51 22.76 25.41 5.71
C ASN A 51 21.49 25.14 4.90
N GLU A 52 21.53 24.18 3.98
CA GLU A 52 20.35 23.70 3.24
C GLU A 52 19.31 23.09 4.17
N LEU A 53 19.75 22.39 5.24
CA LEU A 53 18.86 21.88 6.29
C LEU A 53 18.20 23.00 7.09
N ALA A 54 18.93 24.06 7.43
CA ALA A 54 18.39 25.21 8.14
C ALA A 54 17.33 25.94 7.28
N ASP A 55 17.62 26.15 6.00
CA ASP A 55 16.69 26.75 5.03
C ASP A 55 15.45 25.86 4.80
N TYR A 56 15.67 24.54 4.69
CA TYR A 56 14.58 23.58 4.56
C TYR A 56 13.70 23.58 5.82
N TYR A 57 14.29 23.59 7.01
CA TYR A 57 13.59 23.68 8.28
C TYR A 57 12.77 24.97 8.39
N GLN A 58 13.33 26.13 8.02
CA GLN A 58 12.59 27.40 8.02
C GLN A 58 11.40 27.38 7.06
N LYS A 59 11.56 26.81 5.85
CA LYS A 59 10.45 26.63 4.91
C LYS A 59 9.36 25.72 5.47
N LEU A 60 9.76 24.62 6.12
CA LEU A 60 8.83 23.67 6.71
C LEU A 60 8.10 24.27 7.91
N HIS A 61 8.80 25.05 8.73
CA HIS A 61 8.21 25.77 9.86
C HIS A 61 7.17 26.79 9.40
N LYS A 62 7.46 27.55 8.33
CA LYS A 62 6.49 28.48 7.73
C LYS A 62 5.27 27.76 7.14
N GLN A 63 5.45 26.57 6.56
CA GLN A 63 4.33 25.74 6.10
C GLN A 63 3.50 25.21 7.28
N TYR A 64 4.15 24.84 8.38
CA TYR A 64 3.49 24.41 9.61
C TYR A 64 2.65 25.55 10.22
N GLU A 65 3.20 26.76 10.34
CA GLU A 65 2.45 27.94 10.80
C GLU A 65 1.22 28.21 9.93
N GLN A 66 1.36 28.12 8.60
CA GLN A 66 0.22 28.27 7.69
C GLN A 66 -0.84 27.17 7.87
N LEU A 67 -0.42 25.95 8.18
CA LEU A 67 -1.33 24.82 8.42
C LEU A 67 -2.04 24.97 9.77
N ASP A 68 -1.32 25.39 10.81
CA ASP A 68 -1.87 25.67 12.13
C ASP A 68 -2.89 26.82 12.08
N GLN A 69 -2.58 27.89 11.35
CA GLN A 69 -3.53 28.98 11.10
C GLN A 69 -4.83 28.47 10.45
N LYS A 70 -4.72 27.61 9.42
CA LYS A 70 -5.88 27.00 8.76
C LYS A 70 -6.66 26.08 9.70
N TYR A 71 -5.97 25.36 10.58
CA TYR A 71 -6.60 24.49 11.58
C TYR A 71 -7.37 25.30 12.62
N GLN A 72 -6.81 26.41 13.10
CA GLN A 72 -7.49 27.35 14.01
C GLN A 72 -8.72 27.98 13.34
N ASP A 73 -8.61 28.37 12.06
CA ASP A 73 -9.73 28.88 11.26
C ASP A 73 -10.85 27.83 11.12
N LEU A 74 -10.49 26.58 10.82
CA LEU A 74 -11.44 25.48 10.68
C LEU A 74 -12.12 25.14 12.01
N THR A 75 -11.36 25.16 13.10
CA THR A 75 -11.87 24.94 14.46
C THR A 75 -12.84 26.03 14.87
N SER A 76 -12.53 27.29 14.55
CA SER A 76 -13.41 28.44 14.78
C SER A 76 -14.69 28.34 13.96
N ARG A 77 -14.61 27.92 12.69
CA ARG A 77 -15.79 27.67 11.83
C ARG A 77 -16.64 26.52 12.36
N TYR A 78 -16.01 25.46 12.83
CA TYR A 78 -16.71 24.32 13.43
C TYR A 78 -17.42 24.70 14.73
N GLN A 79 -16.80 25.51 15.58
CA GLN A 79 -17.44 26.06 16.79
C GLN A 79 -18.63 26.95 16.43
N LYS A 80 -18.48 27.85 15.45
CA LYS A 80 -19.60 28.65 14.94
C LYS A 80 -20.74 27.80 14.40
N LEU A 81 -20.44 26.78 13.57
CA LEU A 81 -21.46 25.85 13.07
C LEU A 81 -22.14 25.11 14.22
N LYS A 82 -21.38 24.68 15.23
CA LYS A 82 -21.92 23.98 16.40
C LYS A 82 -22.83 24.90 17.22
N GLU A 83 -22.51 26.17 17.34
CA GLU A 83 -23.35 27.18 17.99
C GLU A 83 -24.60 27.48 17.16
N GLU A 84 -24.49 27.63 15.83
CA GLU A 84 -25.61 27.83 14.91
C GLU A 84 -26.57 26.64 14.91
N PHE A 85 -26.05 25.40 14.92
CA PHE A 85 -26.89 24.19 15.03
C PHE A 85 -27.43 23.95 16.44
N GLY A 86 -26.73 24.42 17.48
CA GLY A 86 -27.20 24.37 18.88
C GLY A 86 -28.27 25.43 19.19
N SER A 87 -28.26 26.55 18.48
CA SER A 87 -29.24 27.64 18.62
C SER A 87 -30.43 27.50 17.65
N ALA A 88 -30.27 26.78 16.52
CA ALA A 88 -31.37 26.46 15.60
C ALA A 88 -32.39 25.44 16.14
N SER A 89 -32.17 24.84 17.30
CA SER A 89 -33.15 23.98 17.97
C SER A 89 -34.12 24.71 18.91
N PHE A 90 -34.07 26.05 19.01
CA PHE A 90 -35.01 26.77 19.89
C PHE A 90 -35.27 28.21 19.46
N GLN A 91 -35.80 28.44 18.25
CA GLN A 91 -36.52 29.67 17.90
C GLN A 91 -37.39 29.48 16.65
N GLY A 92 -38.72 29.58 16.84
CA GLY A 92 -39.67 29.74 15.74
C GLY A 92 -40.93 28.87 15.80
N THR A 93 -41.83 29.14 16.76
CA THR A 93 -43.10 29.84 16.49
C THR A 93 -43.82 30.06 17.82
N GLY A 94 -43.64 31.25 18.40
CA GLY A 94 -44.49 31.76 19.45
C GLY A 94 -45.01 33.11 19.03
N GLU A 95 -46.31 33.21 18.74
CA GLU A 95 -47.13 34.35 19.10
C GLU A 95 -48.62 34.01 18.91
N HIS A 96 -49.28 33.79 20.06
CA HIS A 96 -50.58 34.37 20.46
C HIS A 96 -51.35 33.39 21.35
N ARG A 97 -51.33 33.64 22.67
CA ARG A 97 -52.55 33.71 23.48
C ARG A 97 -52.28 34.31 24.86
N ALA A 98 -53.14 35.26 25.21
CA ALA A 98 -53.27 35.90 26.52
C ALA A 98 -53.81 34.90 27.58
N PRO A 99 -53.75 35.25 28.87
CA PRO A 99 -53.83 34.30 29.98
C PRO A 99 -55.26 34.11 30.49
N VAL A 100 -55.63 32.88 30.85
CA VAL A 100 -56.77 32.61 31.75
C VAL A 100 -56.39 31.49 32.72
N THR A 101 -56.78 31.71 33.97
CA THR A 101 -56.46 31.11 35.27
C THR A 101 -56.82 29.61 35.46
N PRO A 102 -56.30 28.99 36.54
CA PRO A 102 -56.48 27.55 36.85
C PRO A 102 -57.66 27.31 37.80
N VAL A 103 -58.41 26.22 37.62
CA VAL A 103 -59.22 25.62 38.71
C VAL A 103 -59.28 24.09 38.54
N MET A 104 -58.82 23.39 39.58
CA MET A 104 -59.00 21.97 39.82
C MET A 104 -60.34 21.68 40.54
N THR A 105 -61.04 20.63 40.08
CA THR A 105 -61.92 19.66 40.80
C THR A 105 -63.20 20.17 41.53
N PRO A 106 -64.22 19.33 41.87
CA PRO A 106 -64.36 17.84 41.88
C PRO A 106 -65.77 17.36 41.33
N PRO A 107 -66.38 16.19 41.68
CA PRO A 107 -65.91 14.88 42.18
C PRO A 107 -66.36 13.67 41.31
N ALA A 108 -65.91 12.48 41.74
CA ALA A 108 -66.33 11.17 41.26
C ALA A 108 -67.83 10.87 41.40
N SER A 109 -68.42 10.18 40.42
CA SER A 109 -69.23 8.96 40.59
C SER A 109 -69.92 8.57 39.28
N SER A 110 -69.90 7.26 39.01
CA SER A 110 -70.80 6.43 38.20
C SER A 110 -70.06 5.54 37.21
N VAL A 111 -69.75 4.36 37.75
CA VAL A 111 -69.75 3.06 37.09
C VAL A 111 -70.75 3.04 35.93
N SER A 112 -70.24 2.82 34.72
CA SER A 112 -70.96 2.11 33.69
C SER A 112 -69.97 1.19 32.97
N GLU A 113 -70.13 -0.10 33.27
CA GLU A 113 -69.56 -1.20 32.52
C GLU A 113 -69.93 -1.03 31.04
N SER A 114 -68.97 -0.66 30.21
CA SER A 114 -69.02 -0.93 28.77
C SER A 114 -67.93 -1.94 28.47
N LYS A 115 -68.42 -3.11 28.09
CA LYS A 115 -67.71 -4.31 27.67
C LYS A 115 -66.54 -3.98 26.75
N ASP A 116 -65.45 -4.71 26.97
CA ASP A 116 -64.47 -5.08 25.96
C ASP A 116 -65.19 -5.41 24.63
N GLU A 117 -65.15 -4.46 23.69
CA GLU A 117 -65.40 -4.72 22.28
C GLU A 117 -64.05 -4.88 21.58
N GLY A 118 -63.73 -6.15 21.29
CA GLY A 118 -63.03 -6.56 20.08
C GLY A 118 -61.71 -5.89 19.77
N THR A 119 -60.61 -6.49 20.22
CA THR A 119 -59.40 -6.47 19.41
C THR A 119 -59.69 -7.31 18.15
N GLU A 120 -60.30 -6.69 17.13
CA GLU A 120 -60.39 -7.31 15.81
C GLU A 120 -58.98 -7.68 15.36
N PHE A 121 -58.72 -8.98 15.24
CA PHE A 121 -57.48 -9.45 14.62
C PHE A 121 -57.50 -8.96 13.17
N ALA A 122 -56.71 -7.94 12.87
CA ALA A 122 -56.55 -7.41 11.51
C ALA A 122 -56.36 -8.58 10.54
N THR A 123 -57.23 -8.69 9.55
CA THR A 123 -57.18 -9.78 8.58
C THR A 123 -55.90 -9.66 7.75
N SER A 124 -55.50 -10.74 7.07
CA SER A 124 -54.33 -10.67 6.18
C SER A 124 -54.51 -9.58 5.10
N ASP A 125 -55.73 -9.35 4.64
CA ASP A 125 -56.04 -8.33 3.65
C ASP A 125 -55.90 -6.91 4.24
N ASP A 126 -56.33 -6.67 5.49
CA ASP A 126 -56.16 -5.38 6.18
C ASP A 126 -54.68 -5.05 6.40
N LEU A 127 -53.87 -6.06 6.74
CA LEU A 127 -52.43 -5.90 6.92
C LEU A 127 -51.72 -5.58 5.59
N ILE A 128 -52.16 -6.20 4.49
CA ILE A 128 -51.64 -5.94 3.15
C ILE A 128 -52.01 -4.52 2.69
N ASP A 129 -53.27 -4.11 2.85
CA ASP A 129 -53.75 -2.77 2.48
C ASP A 129 -53.02 -1.67 3.26
N ARG A 130 -52.87 -1.84 4.58
CA ARG A 130 -52.11 -0.94 5.45
C ARG A 130 -50.65 -0.84 5.03
N TYR A 131 -50.01 -1.96 4.67
CA TYR A 131 -48.64 -1.96 4.15
C TYR A 131 -48.52 -1.19 2.85
N TYR A 132 -49.40 -1.41 1.88
CA TYR A 132 -49.33 -0.70 0.60
C TYR A 132 -49.60 0.80 0.73
N THR A 133 -50.52 1.19 1.61
CA THR A 133 -50.77 2.60 1.93
C THR A 133 -49.52 3.26 2.54
N LEU A 134 -48.90 2.62 3.53
CA LEU A 134 -47.66 3.13 4.15
C LEU A 134 -46.48 3.13 3.18
N ALA A 135 -46.37 2.12 2.32
CA ALA A 135 -45.35 2.05 1.28
C ALA A 135 -45.49 3.22 0.30
N MET A 136 -46.70 3.50 -0.18
CA MET A 136 -46.99 4.62 -1.07
C MET A 136 -46.68 5.98 -0.44
N HIS A 137 -47.03 6.17 0.83
CA HIS A 137 -46.68 7.40 1.57
C HIS A 137 -45.17 7.52 1.85
N SER A 138 -44.45 6.40 1.92
CA SER A 138 -43.01 6.37 2.20
C SER A 138 -42.15 6.46 0.94
N LEU A 139 -42.74 6.37 -0.25
CA LEU A 139 -42.02 6.43 -1.52
C LEU A 139 -41.31 7.78 -1.73
N SER A 140 -41.91 8.90 -1.34
CA SER A 140 -41.29 10.22 -1.50
C SER A 140 -40.01 10.36 -0.68
N GLU A 141 -40.04 9.91 0.58
CA GLU A 141 -38.88 9.87 1.48
C GLU A 141 -37.79 8.93 0.95
N TYR A 142 -38.18 7.75 0.47
CA TYR A 142 -37.27 6.80 -0.18
C TYR A 142 -36.60 7.42 -1.42
N GLN A 143 -37.38 8.06 -2.29
CA GLN A 143 -36.91 8.72 -3.51
C GLN A 143 -35.91 9.85 -3.18
N GLN A 144 -36.21 10.67 -2.17
CA GLN A 144 -35.31 11.74 -1.74
C GLN A 144 -33.98 11.19 -1.23
N LYS A 145 -34.03 10.18 -0.36
CA LYS A 145 -32.81 9.55 0.18
C LYS A 145 -31.99 8.86 -0.92
N LEU A 146 -32.65 8.17 -1.84
CA LEU A 146 -31.96 7.55 -2.97
C LEU A 146 -31.31 8.61 -3.87
N LYS A 147 -32.02 9.70 -4.18
CA LYS A 147 -31.48 10.79 -4.99
C LYS A 147 -30.25 11.43 -4.34
N GLN A 148 -30.27 11.64 -3.03
CA GLN A 148 -29.10 12.14 -2.29
C GLN A 148 -27.89 11.20 -2.42
N LEU A 149 -28.08 9.90 -2.20
CA LEU A 149 -27.01 8.91 -2.33
C LEU A 149 -26.49 8.79 -3.77
N GLN A 150 -27.38 8.87 -4.77
CA GLN A 150 -26.98 8.88 -6.18
C GLN A 150 -26.16 10.12 -6.52
N GLN A 151 -26.56 11.30 -6.06
CA GLN A 151 -25.81 12.54 -6.28
C GLN A 151 -24.43 12.49 -5.61
N GLN A 152 -24.34 11.97 -4.38
CA GLN A 152 -23.07 11.75 -3.69
C GLN A 152 -22.17 10.79 -4.48
N LEU A 153 -22.73 9.68 -4.98
CA LEU A 153 -21.97 8.72 -5.77
C LEU A 153 -21.50 9.32 -7.11
N ASP A 154 -22.37 10.03 -7.82
CA ASP A 154 -22.04 10.70 -9.09
C ASP A 154 -20.90 11.71 -8.89
N GLN A 155 -20.94 12.51 -7.81
CA GLN A 155 -19.85 13.45 -7.47
C GLN A 155 -18.52 12.72 -7.19
N LEU A 156 -18.57 11.62 -6.42
CA LEU A 156 -17.38 10.82 -6.11
C LEU A 156 -16.80 10.13 -7.36
N LEU A 157 -17.63 9.77 -8.34
CA LEU A 157 -17.19 9.14 -9.59
C LEU A 157 -16.61 10.13 -10.61
N VAL A 158 -17.11 11.37 -10.64
CA VAL A 158 -16.62 12.41 -11.56
C VAL A 158 -15.18 12.84 -11.25
N ASN A 159 -14.83 12.96 -9.97
CA ASN A 159 -13.55 13.51 -9.54
C ASN A 159 -12.42 12.47 -9.42
N SER A 160 -12.69 11.19 -9.68
CA SER A 160 -11.80 10.08 -9.30
C SER A 160 -11.26 9.25 -10.47
N GLY A 161 -11.45 9.71 -11.72
CA GLY A 161 -10.91 9.02 -12.90
C GLY A 161 -11.38 7.57 -13.01
N GLU A 162 -12.61 7.30 -12.57
CA GLU A 162 -13.37 6.06 -12.64
C GLU A 162 -12.76 4.71 -12.24
N THR A 163 -11.47 4.45 -12.01
CA THR A 163 -11.06 3.08 -11.58
C THR A 163 -9.61 2.89 -11.16
N GLU A 164 -8.82 3.94 -11.02
CA GLU A 164 -7.36 3.78 -10.96
C GLU A 164 -6.91 2.75 -9.92
N PHE A 165 -7.46 2.74 -8.70
CA PHE A 165 -7.12 1.73 -7.67
C PHE A 165 -7.53 0.28 -7.96
N LEU A 166 -8.50 0.05 -8.85
CA LEU A 166 -8.96 -1.29 -9.21
C LEU A 166 -8.08 -1.94 -10.29
N LYS A 167 -7.15 -1.17 -10.87
CA LYS A 167 -6.32 -1.58 -11.99
C LYS A 167 -4.86 -1.66 -11.55
N LEU A 168 -4.18 -2.68 -12.07
CA LEU A 168 -2.72 -2.69 -12.07
C LEU A 168 -2.26 -1.75 -13.18
N VAL A 169 -1.33 -0.87 -12.84
CA VAL A 169 -0.63 -0.02 -13.81
C VAL A 169 0.47 -0.85 -14.44
N HIS A 170 0.48 -0.91 -15.76
CA HIS A 170 1.55 -1.52 -16.54
C HIS A 170 2.56 -0.44 -16.92
N LEU A 171 3.82 -0.61 -16.50
CA LEU A 171 4.89 0.34 -16.78
C LEU A 171 6.10 -0.40 -17.33
N ASP A 172 6.85 0.25 -18.22
CA ASP A 172 8.20 -0.17 -18.61
C ASP A 172 9.19 0.66 -17.81
N VAL A 173 9.78 0.08 -16.76
CA VAL A 173 10.71 0.81 -15.86
C VAL A 173 11.94 -0.02 -15.52
N PRO A 174 13.08 0.64 -15.24
CA PRO A 174 14.25 0.02 -14.61
C PRO A 174 13.92 -0.73 -13.31
N ALA A 175 14.71 -1.76 -12.99
CA ALA A 175 14.50 -2.58 -11.79
C ALA A 175 14.67 -1.76 -10.48
N GLY A 176 15.62 -0.85 -10.43
CA GLY A 176 15.88 0.09 -9.35
C GLY A 176 14.75 1.10 -9.19
N ASP A 177 14.14 1.56 -10.28
CA ASP A 177 12.98 2.46 -10.25
C ASP A 177 11.75 1.71 -9.75
N TYR A 178 11.50 0.52 -10.28
CA TYR A 178 10.47 -0.40 -9.81
C TYR A 178 10.62 -0.66 -8.31
N ARG A 179 11.84 -0.93 -7.83
CA ARG A 179 12.17 -1.11 -6.41
C ARG A 179 11.76 0.08 -5.56
N ARG A 180 12.15 1.29 -5.96
CA ARG A 180 11.84 2.53 -5.23
C ARG A 180 10.33 2.78 -5.21
N MET A 181 9.67 2.65 -6.35
CA MET A 181 8.22 2.82 -6.48
C MET A 181 7.45 1.81 -5.66
N MET A 182 7.82 0.53 -5.71
CA MET A 182 7.17 -0.54 -4.97
C MET A 182 7.29 -0.33 -3.46
N ASN A 183 8.49 -0.05 -2.95
CA ASN A 183 8.71 0.21 -1.54
C ASN A 183 7.90 1.42 -1.06
N LYS A 184 7.96 2.52 -1.81
CA LYS A 184 7.23 3.74 -1.46
C LYS A 184 5.73 3.47 -1.38
N ARG A 185 5.16 2.86 -2.42
CA ARG A 185 3.72 2.56 -2.51
C ARG A 185 3.27 1.56 -1.45
N ASN A 186 4.04 0.51 -1.20
CA ASN A 186 3.73 -0.44 -0.14
C ASN A 186 3.82 0.22 1.26
N ALA A 187 4.80 1.08 1.51
CA ALA A 187 4.91 1.82 2.76
C ALA A 187 3.74 2.79 2.98
N GLN A 188 3.29 3.48 1.93
CA GLN A 188 2.07 4.31 1.97
C GLN A 188 0.85 3.48 2.38
N LEU A 189 0.67 2.30 1.78
CA LEU A 189 -0.43 1.39 2.14
C LEU A 189 -0.28 0.80 3.54
N VAL A 190 0.92 0.48 4.00
CA VAL A 190 1.14 0.03 5.39
C VAL A 190 0.75 1.12 6.38
N SER A 191 1.16 2.37 6.13
CA SER A 191 0.76 3.52 6.95
C SER A 191 -0.76 3.72 6.96
N TYR A 192 -1.41 3.55 5.81
CA TYR A 192 -2.87 3.59 5.70
C TYR A 192 -3.53 2.49 6.55
N VAL A 193 -3.02 1.26 6.44
CA VAL A 193 -3.50 0.09 7.19
C VAL A 193 -3.33 0.28 8.70
N ASP A 194 -2.24 0.90 9.14
CA ASP A 194 -2.01 1.19 10.56
C ASP A 194 -2.95 2.28 11.10
N SER A 195 -3.30 3.27 10.29
CA SER A 195 -4.25 4.32 10.66
C SER A 195 -5.72 3.89 10.55
N HIS A 196 -6.04 2.80 9.85
CA HIS A 196 -7.41 2.33 9.60
C HIS A 196 -7.64 0.86 9.99
N PRO A 197 -7.44 0.46 11.25
CA PRO A 197 -7.54 -0.94 11.67
C PRO A 197 -8.93 -1.55 11.43
N GLN A 198 -10.00 -0.76 11.53
CA GLN A 198 -11.37 -1.23 11.29
C GLN A 198 -11.59 -1.62 9.82
N ASN A 199 -11.00 -0.88 8.88
CA ASN A 199 -11.08 -1.17 7.45
C ASN A 199 -10.38 -2.49 7.13
N VAL A 200 -9.30 -2.82 7.84
CA VAL A 200 -8.59 -4.09 7.71
C VAL A 200 -9.46 -5.26 8.15
N LEU A 201 -10.11 -5.14 9.31
CA LEU A 201 -11.02 -6.16 9.81
C LEU A 201 -12.17 -6.41 8.83
N LEU A 202 -12.72 -5.35 8.24
CA LEU A 202 -13.84 -5.47 7.30
C LEU A 202 -13.48 -6.27 6.04
N VAL A 203 -12.26 -6.09 5.50
CA VAL A 203 -11.86 -6.72 4.23
C VAL A 203 -11.12 -8.05 4.41
N ASN A 204 -10.73 -8.39 5.65
CA ASN A 204 -9.93 -9.58 5.97
C ASN A 204 -10.64 -10.50 6.97
N ASP A 205 -11.94 -10.74 6.78
CA ASP A 205 -12.74 -11.68 7.59
C ASP A 205 -12.60 -11.47 9.11
N ASN A 206 -12.62 -10.21 9.57
CA ASN A 206 -12.41 -9.80 10.96
C ASN A 206 -11.07 -10.25 11.57
N LYS A 207 -10.05 -10.46 10.74
CA LYS A 207 -8.69 -10.79 11.18
C LYS A 207 -7.74 -9.61 10.93
N PRO A 208 -6.85 -9.28 11.88
CA PRO A 208 -5.80 -8.33 11.60
C PRO A 208 -4.79 -8.91 10.59
N LEU A 209 -4.11 -8.04 9.87
CA LEU A 209 -2.91 -8.40 9.10
C LEU A 209 -1.69 -8.35 10.02
N SER A 210 -0.75 -9.28 9.85
CA SER A 210 0.49 -9.32 10.62
C SER A 210 1.31 -8.04 10.40
N ARG A 211 1.84 -7.45 11.48
CA ARG A 211 2.66 -6.23 11.43
C ARG A 211 4.00 -6.45 10.73
N ASP A 212 4.57 -7.64 10.84
CA ASP A 212 5.90 -7.99 10.29
C ASP A 212 5.84 -8.45 8.83
N ASP A 213 4.65 -8.41 8.22
CA ASP A 213 4.45 -8.87 6.85
C ASP A 213 4.92 -7.80 5.85
N ALA A 214 6.03 -8.07 5.17
CA ALA A 214 6.59 -7.18 4.17
C ALA A 214 5.64 -6.89 3.00
N GLU A 215 4.63 -7.75 2.78
CA GLU A 215 3.60 -7.60 1.74
C GLU A 215 2.28 -7.03 2.30
N ARG A 216 2.23 -6.57 3.55
CA ARG A 216 0.99 -6.18 4.24
C ARG A 216 0.16 -5.17 3.45
N GLY A 217 0.77 -4.11 2.93
CA GLY A 217 0.06 -3.11 2.12
C GLY A 217 -0.53 -3.71 0.84
N ILE A 218 0.23 -4.59 0.16
CA ILE A 218 -0.18 -5.31 -1.04
C ILE A 218 -1.37 -6.22 -0.78
N LYS A 219 -1.29 -7.01 0.30
CA LYS A 219 -2.35 -7.94 0.71
C LYS A 219 -3.61 -7.18 1.04
N TYR A 220 -3.49 -6.09 1.80
CA TYR A 220 -4.63 -5.23 2.11
C TYR A 220 -5.29 -4.69 0.83
N TRP A 221 -4.50 -4.11 -0.08
CA TRP A 221 -5.02 -3.58 -1.34
C TRP A 221 -5.76 -4.66 -2.15
N ARG A 222 -5.19 -5.86 -2.30
CA ARG A 222 -5.86 -6.99 -2.98
C ARG A 222 -7.19 -7.36 -2.32
N LEU A 223 -7.21 -7.49 -0.99
CA LEU A 223 -8.41 -7.82 -0.23
C LEU A 223 -9.50 -6.75 -0.39
N PHE A 224 -9.11 -5.48 -0.25
CA PHE A 224 -10.01 -4.35 -0.44
C PHE A 224 -10.60 -4.31 -1.86
N VAL A 225 -9.78 -4.47 -2.89
CA VAL A 225 -10.25 -4.47 -4.28
C VAL A 225 -11.24 -5.61 -4.54
N SER A 226 -11.00 -6.80 -3.98
CA SER A 226 -11.96 -7.92 -4.03
C SER A 226 -13.27 -7.58 -3.32
N TYR A 227 -13.18 -7.01 -2.11
CA TYR A 227 -14.33 -6.61 -1.31
C TYR A 227 -15.19 -5.53 -2.01
N TYR A 228 -14.53 -4.49 -2.54
CA TYR A 228 -15.17 -3.40 -3.28
C TYR A 228 -16.00 -3.94 -4.45
N ARG A 229 -15.43 -4.86 -5.23
CA ARG A 229 -16.11 -5.46 -6.38
C ARG A 229 -17.31 -6.30 -5.98
N ASN A 230 -17.22 -7.05 -4.89
CA ASN A 230 -18.37 -7.82 -4.41
C ASN A 230 -19.55 -6.90 -4.05
N GLU A 231 -19.28 -5.74 -3.44
CA GLU A 231 -20.34 -4.76 -3.14
C GLU A 231 -20.88 -4.08 -4.40
N LEU A 232 -20.01 -3.79 -5.38
CA LEU A 232 -20.41 -3.26 -6.68
C LEU A 232 -21.33 -4.23 -7.45
N GLU A 233 -20.95 -5.51 -7.52
CA GLU A 233 -21.72 -6.54 -8.19
C GLU A 233 -23.11 -6.70 -7.56
N LYS A 234 -23.19 -6.69 -6.22
CA LYS A 234 -24.46 -6.70 -5.49
C LYS A 234 -25.34 -5.52 -5.89
N LEU A 235 -24.77 -4.32 -6.03
CA LEU A 235 -25.51 -3.12 -6.40
C LEU A 235 -26.04 -3.21 -7.84
N LEU A 236 -25.17 -3.59 -8.79
CA LEU A 236 -25.54 -3.76 -10.20
C LEU A 236 -26.62 -4.82 -10.38
N LYS A 237 -26.50 -5.96 -9.66
CA LYS A 237 -27.50 -7.03 -9.68
C LYS A 237 -28.82 -6.57 -9.08
N SER A 238 -28.79 -5.90 -7.92
CA SER A 238 -29.99 -5.37 -7.27
C SER A 238 -30.71 -4.35 -8.16
N ASN A 239 -29.95 -3.51 -8.87
CA ASN A 239 -30.49 -2.56 -9.84
C ASN A 239 -31.19 -3.24 -11.03
N ARG A 240 -30.64 -4.36 -11.54
CA ARG A 240 -31.29 -5.14 -12.62
C ARG A 240 -32.56 -5.86 -12.14
N GLN A 241 -32.51 -6.46 -10.96
CA GLN A 241 -33.57 -7.35 -10.45
C GLN A 241 -34.72 -6.62 -9.73
N MET A 242 -34.59 -5.31 -9.47
CA MET A 242 -35.55 -4.52 -8.70
C MET A 242 -36.99 -4.69 -9.21
N ARG A 243 -37.20 -4.51 -10.51
CA ARG A 243 -38.55 -4.56 -11.11
C ARG A 243 -39.06 -5.98 -11.29
N GLU A 244 -38.17 -6.92 -11.61
CA GLU A 244 -38.50 -8.34 -11.79
C GLU A 244 -39.02 -8.98 -10.50
N SER A 245 -38.53 -8.51 -9.34
CA SER A 245 -38.93 -9.03 -8.03
C SER A 245 -40.42 -8.83 -7.72
N PHE A 246 -41.06 -7.80 -8.27
CA PHE A 246 -42.49 -7.54 -8.07
C PHE A 246 -43.39 -8.59 -8.76
N ASN A 247 -42.86 -9.42 -9.65
CA ASN A 247 -43.60 -10.55 -10.22
C ASN A 247 -44.01 -11.59 -9.16
N PHE A 248 -43.36 -11.58 -7.99
CA PHE A 248 -43.66 -12.45 -6.85
C PHE A 248 -44.63 -11.82 -5.84
N ALA A 249 -45.15 -10.61 -6.12
CA ALA A 249 -46.19 -10.01 -5.29
C ALA A 249 -47.44 -10.88 -5.25
N LEU A 250 -48.13 -10.85 -4.10
CA LEU A 250 -49.42 -11.53 -3.96
C LEU A 250 -50.41 -11.06 -5.04
N ARG A 251 -51.34 -11.94 -5.39
CA ARG A 251 -52.43 -11.58 -6.29
C ARG A 251 -53.37 -10.57 -5.62
N GLN A 252 -53.55 -10.67 -4.31
CA GLN A 252 -54.26 -9.66 -3.53
C GLN A 252 -53.52 -8.33 -3.65
N ASP A 253 -54.23 -7.33 -4.19
CA ASP A 253 -53.75 -5.96 -4.39
C ASP A 253 -52.45 -5.83 -5.21
N LYS A 254 -52.31 -6.71 -6.22
CA LYS A 254 -51.20 -6.68 -7.16
C LYS A 254 -51.10 -5.33 -7.88
N ASP A 255 -52.22 -4.66 -8.13
CA ASP A 255 -52.24 -3.37 -8.80
C ASP A 255 -51.50 -2.29 -7.99
N ARG A 256 -51.70 -2.21 -6.66
CA ARG A 256 -50.91 -1.28 -5.83
C ARG A 256 -49.44 -1.65 -5.76
N ALA A 257 -49.11 -2.95 -5.72
CA ALA A 257 -47.73 -3.39 -5.82
C ALA A 257 -47.06 -2.92 -7.13
N MET A 258 -47.78 -2.97 -8.24
CA MET A 258 -47.30 -2.52 -9.55
C MET A 258 -47.21 -0.98 -9.62
N GLN A 259 -48.12 -0.24 -8.98
CA GLN A 259 -48.01 1.21 -8.84
C GLN A 259 -46.74 1.61 -8.05
N ILE A 260 -46.44 0.88 -6.97
CA ILE A 260 -45.20 1.08 -6.19
C ILE A 260 -43.98 0.78 -7.07
N ARG A 261 -43.99 -0.34 -7.80
CA ARG A 261 -42.92 -0.71 -8.75
C ARG A 261 -42.64 0.40 -9.76
N ASP A 262 -43.68 0.98 -10.34
CA ASP A 262 -43.57 1.98 -11.40
C ASP A 262 -43.11 3.35 -10.87
N ARG A 263 -43.44 3.66 -9.61
CA ARG A 263 -42.97 4.87 -8.92
C ARG A 263 -41.62 4.71 -8.25
N LYS A 264 -41.13 3.48 -8.05
CA LYS A 264 -39.84 3.21 -7.42
C LYS A 264 -38.70 3.50 -8.42
N PRO A 265 -37.83 4.48 -8.13
CA PRO A 265 -36.70 4.80 -9.00
C PRO A 265 -35.64 3.69 -8.98
N SER A 266 -34.89 3.54 -10.08
CA SER A 266 -33.69 2.69 -10.15
C SER A 266 -32.66 3.07 -9.09
N PHE A 267 -31.91 2.10 -8.55
CA PHE A 267 -30.88 2.33 -7.54
C PHE A 267 -29.74 3.20 -8.06
N LEU A 268 -29.48 3.16 -9.37
CA LEU A 268 -28.43 3.93 -10.03
C LEU A 268 -29.02 4.92 -11.03
N SER A 269 -28.43 6.13 -11.08
CA SER A 269 -28.62 7.05 -12.21
C SER A 269 -28.04 6.43 -13.49
N ASP A 270 -28.46 6.89 -14.67
CA ASP A 270 -27.91 6.39 -15.94
C ASP A 270 -26.39 6.63 -16.04
N ASN A 271 -25.93 7.78 -15.56
CA ASN A 271 -24.51 8.11 -15.48
C ASN A 271 -23.77 7.14 -14.55
N SER A 272 -24.18 7.01 -13.29
CA SER A 272 -23.58 6.05 -12.35
C SER A 272 -23.61 4.62 -12.90
N ARG A 273 -24.72 4.19 -13.52
CA ARG A 273 -24.86 2.85 -14.11
C ARG A 273 -23.83 2.61 -15.22
N LEU A 274 -23.62 3.58 -16.11
CA LEU A 274 -22.67 3.46 -17.21
C LEU A 274 -21.22 3.46 -16.70
N ARG A 275 -20.90 4.35 -15.76
CA ARG A 275 -19.56 4.44 -15.15
C ARG A 275 -19.23 3.18 -14.37
N LEU A 276 -20.06 2.80 -13.41
CA LEU A 276 -19.91 1.57 -12.63
C LEU A 276 -19.93 0.31 -13.50
N GLY A 277 -20.75 0.30 -14.56
CA GLY A 277 -20.75 -0.78 -15.55
C GLY A 277 -19.47 -0.84 -16.38
N THR A 278 -18.78 0.28 -16.59
CA THR A 278 -17.45 0.33 -17.22
C THR A 278 -16.37 -0.14 -16.25
N ILE A 279 -16.51 0.20 -14.96
CA ILE A 279 -15.65 -0.31 -13.88
C ILE A 279 -15.71 -1.83 -13.80
N ASP A 280 -16.92 -2.38 -13.81
CA ASP A 280 -17.18 -3.82 -13.74
C ASP A 280 -16.85 -4.50 -15.09
N GLY A 281 -17.34 -3.94 -16.20
CA GLY A 281 -17.23 -4.47 -17.56
C GLY A 281 -15.86 -4.32 -18.21
N GLY A 282 -14.97 -3.46 -17.70
CA GLY A 282 -13.54 -3.44 -18.06
C GLY A 282 -12.80 -4.72 -17.66
N ILE A 283 -13.45 -5.59 -16.88
CA ILE A 283 -12.96 -6.90 -16.44
C ILE A 283 -14.00 -7.97 -16.82
N LYS A 284 -14.19 -8.20 -18.12
CA LYS A 284 -15.18 -9.19 -18.61
C LYS A 284 -14.94 -10.63 -18.10
N ASP A 285 -13.76 -10.91 -17.55
CA ASP A 285 -13.43 -12.20 -16.95
C ASP A 285 -12.84 -12.02 -15.54
N ARG A 286 -13.69 -12.21 -14.52
CA ARG A 286 -13.32 -12.17 -13.10
C ARG A 286 -12.20 -13.16 -12.78
N LYS A 287 -12.24 -14.36 -13.36
CA LYS A 287 -11.21 -15.39 -13.13
C LYS A 287 -9.88 -14.96 -13.74
N ALA A 288 -9.90 -14.38 -14.94
CA ALA A 288 -8.68 -13.86 -15.56
C ALA A 288 -8.05 -12.75 -14.72
N TRP A 289 -8.85 -11.85 -14.17
CA TRP A 289 -8.35 -10.77 -13.33
C TRP A 289 -7.87 -11.24 -11.95
N GLU A 290 -8.58 -12.16 -11.29
CA GLU A 290 -8.11 -12.79 -10.04
C GLU A 290 -6.75 -13.46 -10.28
N LYS A 291 -6.60 -14.16 -11.42
CA LYS A 291 -5.33 -14.74 -11.86
C LYS A 291 -4.24 -13.68 -12.10
N GLN A 292 -4.57 -12.53 -12.69
CA GLN A 292 -3.63 -11.42 -12.87
C GLN A 292 -3.15 -10.86 -11.52
N LEU A 293 -4.06 -10.65 -10.57
CA LEU A 293 -3.71 -10.20 -9.22
C LEU A 293 -2.87 -11.22 -8.46
N ASP A 294 -3.21 -12.50 -8.53
CA ASP A 294 -2.45 -13.56 -7.87
C ASP A 294 -1.04 -13.68 -8.46
N ASN A 295 -0.91 -13.54 -9.79
CA ASN A 295 0.38 -13.49 -10.45
C ASN A 295 1.19 -12.26 -10.01
N PHE A 296 0.56 -11.09 -9.96
CA PHE A 296 1.19 -9.88 -9.47
C PHE A 296 1.68 -10.04 -8.03
N GLN A 297 0.82 -10.44 -7.10
CA GLN A 297 1.21 -10.64 -5.70
C GLN A 297 2.36 -11.65 -5.59
N ARG A 298 2.33 -12.76 -6.34
CA ARG A 298 3.41 -13.75 -6.35
C ARG A 298 4.73 -13.16 -6.82
N HIS A 299 4.73 -12.41 -7.92
CA HIS A 299 5.93 -11.77 -8.44
C HIS A 299 6.50 -10.75 -7.46
N VAL A 300 5.64 -9.91 -6.87
CA VAL A 300 6.10 -8.91 -5.89
C VAL A 300 6.62 -9.58 -4.62
N GLY A 301 5.99 -10.66 -4.17
CA GLY A 301 6.48 -11.41 -3.01
C GLY A 301 7.88 -11.98 -3.24
N ILE A 302 8.13 -12.56 -4.40
CA ILE A 302 9.47 -13.04 -4.78
C ILE A 302 10.47 -11.88 -4.83
N PHE A 303 10.07 -10.74 -5.43
CA PHE A 303 10.89 -9.55 -5.54
C PHE A 303 11.28 -8.96 -4.17
N LEU A 304 10.30 -8.74 -3.29
CA LEU A 304 10.53 -8.24 -1.93
C LEU A 304 11.40 -9.20 -1.11
N GLN A 305 11.20 -10.51 -1.25
CA GLN A 305 12.07 -11.52 -0.64
C GLN A 305 13.51 -11.41 -1.14
N GLY A 306 13.72 -11.24 -2.45
CA GLY A 306 15.06 -11.01 -3.03
C GLY A 306 15.73 -9.80 -2.40
N MET A 307 15.02 -8.67 -2.33
CA MET A 307 15.52 -7.43 -1.72
C MET A 307 15.85 -7.57 -0.24
N THR A 308 15.05 -8.31 0.53
CA THR A 308 15.36 -8.62 1.94
C THR A 308 16.66 -9.40 2.04
N GLY A 309 16.87 -10.36 1.12
CA GLY A 309 18.11 -11.12 1.03
C GLY A 309 19.32 -10.25 0.80
N GLU A 310 19.28 -9.41 -0.23
CA GLU A 310 20.34 -8.45 -0.54
C GLU A 310 20.65 -7.54 0.66
N ARG A 311 19.62 -7.00 1.32
CA ARG A 311 19.80 -6.12 2.48
C ARG A 311 20.52 -6.84 3.62
N ARG A 312 20.16 -8.09 3.92
CA ARG A 312 20.82 -8.88 4.97
C ARG A 312 22.29 -9.12 4.66
N VAL A 313 22.59 -9.52 3.42
CA VAL A 313 23.98 -9.74 2.98
C VAL A 313 24.78 -8.46 3.12
N ARG A 314 24.27 -7.33 2.62
CA ARG A 314 24.93 -6.01 2.73
C ARG A 314 25.18 -5.62 4.18
N SER A 315 24.23 -5.86 5.08
CA SER A 315 24.40 -5.57 6.50
C SER A 315 25.51 -6.40 7.15
N VAL A 316 25.71 -7.64 6.69
CA VAL A 316 26.74 -8.54 7.22
C VAL A 316 28.13 -8.18 6.70
N VAL A 317 28.25 -7.80 5.42
CA VAL A 317 29.55 -7.49 4.80
C VAL A 317 29.95 -6.01 4.86
N GLY A 318 29.03 -5.12 5.27
CA GLY A 318 29.25 -3.67 5.29
C GLY A 318 30.15 -3.16 6.42
N GLU A 319 30.42 -3.98 7.43
CA GLU A 319 31.39 -3.67 8.49
C GLU A 319 32.77 -4.23 8.09
N GLN A 320 33.87 -3.60 8.56
CA GLN A 320 35.27 -4.09 8.45
C GLN A 320 36.06 -3.76 7.16
N GLY A 321 36.13 -2.49 6.76
CA GLY A 321 37.04 -2.06 5.68
C GLY A 321 36.69 -2.61 4.29
N ASN A 322 35.46 -3.11 4.14
CA ASN A 322 34.89 -3.58 2.89
C ASN A 322 34.21 -2.43 2.14
N HIS A 323 34.46 -2.33 0.84
CA HIS A 323 33.70 -1.47 -0.05
C HIS A 323 32.58 -2.31 -0.69
N VAL A 324 31.33 -2.01 -0.34
CA VAL A 324 30.16 -2.75 -0.82
C VAL A 324 29.49 -1.98 -1.96
N LEU A 325 29.68 -2.47 -3.19
CA LEU A 325 29.01 -1.97 -4.38
C LEU A 325 27.78 -2.83 -4.65
N ALA A 326 26.62 -2.23 -4.87
CA ALA A 326 25.34 -2.93 -4.80
C ALA A 326 24.49 -2.64 -6.02
N SER A 327 23.80 -3.66 -6.55
CA SER A 327 22.91 -3.52 -7.72
C SER A 327 23.61 -2.87 -8.92
N LEU A 328 24.84 -3.31 -9.21
CA LEU A 328 25.64 -2.81 -10.32
C LEU A 328 25.14 -3.41 -11.64
N ASN A 329 25.03 -2.57 -12.66
CA ASN A 329 24.64 -2.95 -14.01
C ASN A 329 25.86 -2.82 -14.91
N LEU A 330 26.64 -3.90 -15.01
CA LEU A 330 27.90 -3.89 -15.76
C LEU A 330 27.70 -4.36 -17.21
N PRO A 331 28.47 -3.84 -18.16
CA PRO A 331 28.41 -4.26 -19.56
C PRO A 331 28.73 -5.75 -19.68
N TYR A 332 27.88 -6.47 -20.39
CA TYR A 332 28.15 -7.84 -20.79
C TYR A 332 27.41 -8.19 -22.09
N SER A 333 28.01 -8.97 -22.97
CA SER A 333 27.31 -9.48 -24.16
C SER A 333 27.30 -11.00 -24.09
N TYR A 334 26.10 -11.58 -23.99
CA TYR A 334 25.92 -13.03 -23.89
C TYR A 334 26.20 -13.76 -25.21
N ASP A 335 26.06 -13.04 -26.33
CA ASP A 335 26.19 -13.53 -27.71
C ASP A 335 27.21 -12.72 -28.54
N GLY A 336 27.80 -11.66 -27.99
CA GLY A 336 28.76 -10.80 -28.68
C GLY A 336 28.12 -9.77 -29.63
N GLU A 337 26.81 -9.85 -29.87
CA GLU A 337 26.13 -9.07 -30.91
C GLU A 337 25.31 -7.91 -30.34
N LYS A 338 24.86 -8.01 -29.08
CA LYS A 338 24.05 -6.96 -28.44
C LYS A 338 24.66 -6.48 -27.13
N PRO A 339 24.75 -5.16 -26.90
CA PRO A 339 24.98 -4.61 -25.57
C PRO A 339 23.88 -5.11 -24.63
N ASN A 340 24.28 -5.79 -23.55
CA ASN A 340 23.38 -6.16 -22.47
C ASN A 340 23.99 -5.64 -21.15
N SER A 341 23.14 -5.39 -20.17
CA SER A 341 23.60 -5.06 -18.81
C SER A 341 23.35 -6.26 -17.92
N ASN A 342 24.37 -6.63 -17.14
CA ASN A 342 24.28 -7.71 -16.18
C ASN A 342 24.04 -7.13 -14.79
N GLN A 343 22.87 -7.41 -14.20
CA GLN A 343 22.55 -6.97 -12.85
C GLN A 343 23.26 -7.87 -11.84
N ILE A 344 24.25 -7.31 -11.14
CA ILE A 344 25.01 -8.00 -10.11
C ILE A 344 24.43 -7.62 -8.74
N ASP A 345 24.04 -8.63 -7.94
CA ASP A 345 23.36 -8.43 -6.64
C ASP A 345 24.22 -7.59 -5.67
N GLY A 346 25.53 -7.88 -5.63
CA GLY A 346 26.53 -7.09 -4.94
C GLY A 346 27.97 -7.49 -5.26
N ILE A 347 28.90 -6.55 -5.11
CA ILE A 347 30.34 -6.75 -5.17
C ILE A 347 30.94 -6.20 -3.88
N VAL A 348 31.79 -6.99 -3.23
CA VAL A 348 32.62 -6.53 -2.11
C VAL A 348 34.05 -6.39 -2.60
N VAL A 349 34.66 -5.23 -2.37
CA VAL A 349 36.06 -4.98 -2.69
C VAL A 349 36.80 -4.65 -1.41
N ASN A 350 37.89 -5.37 -1.15
CA ASN A 350 38.77 -5.11 -0.02
C ASN A 350 40.20 -5.58 -0.37
N ARG A 351 41.09 -5.64 0.62
CA ARG A 351 42.49 -6.07 0.41
C ARG A 351 42.61 -7.56 0.04
N GLN A 352 41.61 -8.36 0.37
CA GLN A 352 41.55 -9.80 0.14
C GLN A 352 41.02 -10.13 -1.27
N GLY A 353 40.40 -9.18 -1.97
CA GLY A 353 39.99 -9.40 -3.35
C GLY A 353 38.75 -8.63 -3.77
N ILE A 354 38.19 -9.07 -4.90
CA ILE A 354 36.95 -8.59 -5.53
C ILE A 354 35.96 -9.76 -5.48
N PHE A 355 34.95 -9.67 -4.64
CA PHE A 355 33.99 -10.74 -4.40
C PHE A 355 32.65 -10.40 -5.03
N VAL A 356 32.30 -11.11 -6.10
CA VAL A 356 30.98 -11.07 -6.74
C VAL A 356 30.04 -11.96 -5.94
N LEU A 357 28.96 -11.39 -5.40
CA LEU A 357 28.00 -12.09 -4.56
C LEU A 357 26.75 -12.46 -5.37
N GLU A 358 26.51 -13.76 -5.57
CA GLU A 358 25.26 -14.29 -6.11
C GLU A 358 24.29 -14.61 -4.98
N ILE A 359 23.32 -13.73 -4.73
CA ILE A 359 22.50 -13.79 -3.51
C ILE A 359 21.20 -14.53 -3.80
N LYS A 360 20.91 -15.57 -3.01
CA LYS A 360 19.62 -16.28 -3.03
C LYS A 360 18.99 -16.28 -1.65
N ASN A 361 17.73 -15.87 -1.56
CA ASN A 361 16.96 -15.80 -0.32
C ASN A 361 15.76 -16.75 -0.34
N PHE A 362 16.01 -18.03 -0.61
CA PHE A 362 14.94 -19.03 -0.67
C PHE A 362 14.47 -19.44 0.72
N SER A 363 13.17 -19.69 0.85
CA SER A 363 12.53 -20.22 2.06
C SER A 363 12.71 -21.74 2.25
N ALA A 364 13.64 -22.35 1.51
CA ALA A 364 13.91 -23.78 1.57
C ALA A 364 14.48 -24.17 2.93
N SER A 365 14.12 -25.34 3.44
CA SER A 365 14.78 -25.92 4.62
C SER A 365 16.20 -26.36 4.30
N GLU A 366 16.45 -26.80 3.06
CA GLU A 366 17.77 -27.15 2.57
C GLU A 366 18.00 -26.56 1.17
N LEU A 367 19.24 -26.15 0.87
CA LEU A 367 19.64 -25.58 -0.40
C LEU A 367 21.01 -26.09 -0.84
N GLY A 368 21.17 -26.37 -2.13
CA GLY A 368 22.46 -26.77 -2.70
C GLY A 368 22.58 -26.51 -4.20
N ILE A 369 23.78 -26.74 -4.72
CA ILE A 369 24.11 -26.59 -6.14
C ILE A 369 24.48 -27.99 -6.68
N ASN A 370 23.89 -28.36 -7.81
CA ASN A 370 24.20 -29.61 -8.49
C ASN A 370 25.54 -29.51 -9.25
N ALA A 371 26.11 -30.66 -9.65
CA ALA A 371 27.36 -30.70 -10.41
C ALA A 371 27.30 -29.96 -11.77
N ASP A 372 26.11 -29.83 -12.33
CA ASP A 372 25.83 -29.07 -13.55
C ASP A 372 25.62 -27.56 -13.31
N GLY A 373 25.70 -27.10 -12.05
CA GLY A 373 25.51 -25.71 -11.66
C GLY A 373 24.06 -25.29 -11.43
N THR A 374 23.08 -26.19 -11.56
CA THR A 374 21.68 -25.87 -11.26
C THR A 374 21.41 -25.89 -9.76
N VAL A 375 20.53 -24.99 -9.30
CA VAL A 375 20.14 -24.94 -7.88
C VAL A 375 19.06 -25.97 -7.58
N TYR A 376 19.11 -26.58 -6.40
CA TYR A 376 18.03 -27.38 -5.85
C TYR A 376 17.72 -26.95 -4.42
N GLY A 377 16.46 -27.12 -4.00
CA GLY A 377 16.04 -26.88 -2.63
C GLY A 377 15.00 -27.88 -2.14
N LYS A 378 14.83 -27.94 -0.82
CA LYS A 378 13.85 -28.78 -0.14
C LYS A 378 12.86 -27.92 0.65
N TRP A 379 11.57 -28.15 0.49
CA TRP A 379 10.48 -27.49 1.22
C TRP A 379 9.62 -28.56 1.91
N GLY A 380 9.88 -28.77 3.20
CA GLY A 380 9.27 -29.89 3.93
C GLY A 380 9.69 -31.22 3.31
N LYS A 381 8.72 -31.99 2.80
CA LYS A 381 8.97 -33.28 2.13
C LYS A 381 9.27 -33.14 0.62
N GLN A 382 9.02 -31.98 0.03
CA GLN A 382 9.17 -31.78 -1.41
C GLN A 382 10.59 -31.35 -1.77
N PHE A 383 11.16 -32.00 -2.77
CA PHE A 383 12.43 -31.61 -3.38
C PHE A 383 12.15 -30.95 -4.73
N ARG A 384 12.80 -29.82 -5.01
CA ARG A 384 12.65 -29.12 -6.29
C ARG A 384 14.00 -28.70 -6.84
N ARG A 385 14.22 -29.05 -8.11
CA ARG A 385 15.35 -28.56 -8.91
C ARG A 385 14.89 -27.40 -9.79
N TYR A 386 15.73 -26.37 -9.90
CA TYR A 386 15.50 -25.23 -10.78
C TYR A 386 16.25 -25.45 -12.09
N GLY A 387 15.67 -26.25 -12.99
CA GLY A 387 16.33 -26.67 -14.24
C GLY A 387 16.71 -25.52 -15.18
N GLN A 388 16.05 -24.36 -15.07
CA GLN A 388 16.35 -23.17 -15.88
C GLN A 388 17.36 -22.21 -15.22
N MET A 389 17.70 -22.40 -13.94
CA MET A 389 18.57 -21.48 -13.20
C MET A 389 19.94 -22.14 -12.94
N ASN A 390 20.89 -21.87 -13.84
CA ASN A 390 22.29 -22.26 -13.66
C ASN A 390 23.04 -21.12 -12.97
N ILE A 391 23.16 -21.20 -11.64
CA ILE A 391 23.76 -20.15 -10.83
C ILE A 391 25.27 -20.01 -11.08
N VAL A 392 25.93 -21.12 -11.43
CA VAL A 392 27.36 -21.12 -11.73
C VAL A 392 27.65 -20.38 -13.03
N LYS A 393 26.85 -20.64 -14.08
CA LYS A 393 26.95 -19.89 -15.34
C LYS A 393 26.65 -18.40 -15.11
N GLN A 394 25.65 -18.08 -14.28
CA GLN A 394 25.34 -16.70 -13.91
C GLN A 394 26.55 -16.02 -13.25
N GLY A 395 27.12 -16.64 -12.22
CA GLY A 395 28.29 -16.12 -11.52
C GLY A 395 29.52 -15.93 -12.41
N GLU A 396 29.77 -16.86 -13.35
CA GLU A 396 30.86 -16.69 -14.32
C GLU A 396 30.60 -15.52 -15.27
N ASN A 397 29.36 -15.32 -15.73
CA ASN A 397 29.03 -14.15 -16.55
C ASN A 397 29.25 -12.83 -15.79
N HIS A 398 28.90 -12.79 -14.49
CA HIS A 398 29.14 -11.63 -13.65
C HIS A 398 30.65 -11.39 -13.46
N ARG A 399 31.43 -12.44 -13.24
CA ARG A 399 32.90 -12.37 -13.19
C ARG A 399 33.48 -11.79 -14.48
N GLN A 400 32.99 -12.21 -15.64
CA GLN A 400 33.44 -11.68 -16.92
C GLN A 400 33.02 -10.22 -17.12
N ALA A 401 31.83 -9.82 -16.67
CA ALA A 401 31.38 -8.43 -16.70
C ALA A 401 32.28 -7.51 -15.85
N VAL A 402 32.64 -7.94 -14.63
CA VAL A 402 33.61 -7.27 -13.76
C VAL A 402 34.98 -7.16 -14.45
N LYS A 403 35.48 -8.26 -15.02
CA LYS A 403 36.74 -8.25 -15.76
C LYS A 403 36.72 -7.27 -16.94
N LEU A 404 35.61 -7.21 -17.68
CA LEU A 404 35.45 -6.29 -18.81
C LEU A 404 35.47 -4.83 -18.35
N ALA A 405 34.75 -4.50 -17.27
CA ALA A 405 34.76 -3.17 -16.67
C ALA A 405 36.20 -2.74 -16.29
N LEU A 406 36.94 -3.61 -15.59
CA LEU A 406 38.33 -3.35 -15.19
C LEU A 406 39.31 -3.30 -16.39
N ALA A 407 39.01 -3.98 -17.49
CA ALA A 407 39.85 -3.93 -18.69
C ALA A 407 39.67 -2.63 -19.48
N ASN A 408 38.50 -2.00 -19.36
CA ASN A 408 38.15 -0.76 -20.07
C ASN A 408 38.59 0.49 -19.32
N ASP A 409 38.78 0.42 -18.00
CA ASP A 409 39.28 1.54 -17.20
C ASP A 409 40.83 1.70 -17.32
N PRO A 410 41.36 2.90 -17.62
CA PRO A 410 42.79 3.10 -17.84
C PRO A 410 43.71 2.78 -16.66
N LEU A 411 43.25 2.94 -15.41
CA LEU A 411 44.06 2.73 -14.21
C LEU A 411 44.13 1.25 -13.86
N THR A 412 42.97 0.59 -13.78
CA THR A 412 42.86 -0.83 -13.43
C THR A 412 43.33 -1.75 -14.55
N LYS A 413 43.25 -1.34 -15.84
CA LYS A 413 43.78 -2.10 -16.98
C LYS A 413 45.26 -2.46 -16.83
N ARG A 414 46.07 -1.57 -16.23
CA ARG A 414 47.50 -1.81 -15.97
C ARG A 414 47.74 -2.96 -15.00
N HIS A 415 46.76 -3.24 -14.14
CA HIS A 415 46.80 -4.28 -13.12
C HIS A 415 45.96 -5.51 -13.48
N LEU A 416 45.39 -5.59 -14.69
CA LEU A 416 44.36 -6.58 -15.04
C LEU A 416 44.79 -8.04 -14.81
N ARG A 417 46.04 -8.42 -15.16
CA ARG A 417 46.55 -9.78 -14.92
C ARG A 417 46.55 -10.17 -13.44
N TYR A 418 46.79 -9.19 -12.58
CA TYR A 418 46.79 -9.35 -11.13
C TYR A 418 45.35 -9.35 -10.59
N LEU A 419 44.52 -8.39 -11.03
CA LEU A 419 43.12 -8.26 -10.61
C LEU A 419 42.29 -9.50 -10.95
N VAL A 420 42.40 -10.04 -12.16
CA VAL A 420 41.60 -11.21 -12.62
C VAL A 420 41.80 -12.46 -11.75
N LYS A 421 42.98 -12.61 -11.13
CA LYS A 421 43.27 -13.72 -10.19
C LYS A 421 42.60 -13.53 -8.83
N ASN A 422 42.20 -12.31 -8.50
CA ASN A 422 41.56 -11.93 -7.23
C ASN A 422 40.06 -11.62 -7.43
N ILE A 423 39.44 -12.06 -8.52
CA ILE A 423 37.97 -12.00 -8.69
C ILE A 423 37.39 -13.34 -8.28
N HIS A 424 36.62 -13.34 -7.20
CA HIS A 424 35.97 -14.49 -6.60
C HIS A 424 34.46 -14.40 -6.80
N VAL A 425 33.80 -15.53 -7.05
CA VAL A 425 32.34 -15.62 -7.11
C VAL A 425 31.88 -16.42 -5.90
N LEU A 426 31.02 -15.82 -5.07
CA LEU A 426 30.45 -16.45 -3.90
C LEU A 426 28.95 -16.63 -4.07
N TYR A 427 28.46 -17.86 -3.93
CA TYR A 427 27.03 -18.14 -3.91
C TYR A 427 26.51 -18.02 -2.48
N VAL A 428 25.62 -17.08 -2.22
CA VAL A 428 25.22 -16.71 -0.86
C VAL A 428 23.78 -17.10 -0.58
N SER A 429 23.55 -17.84 0.52
CA SER A 429 22.23 -18.10 1.07
C SER A 429 21.89 -17.05 2.14
N ALA A 430 21.03 -16.09 1.78
CA ALA A 430 20.66 -14.97 2.66
C ALA A 430 19.56 -15.32 3.69
N ASN A 431 19.00 -16.52 3.63
CA ASN A 431 18.06 -16.99 4.63
C ASN A 431 18.82 -17.73 5.75
N PRO A 432 18.83 -17.23 7.00
CA PRO A 432 19.57 -17.84 8.10
C PRO A 432 18.98 -19.19 8.55
N ARG A 433 17.73 -19.50 8.18
CA ARG A 433 17.06 -20.76 8.54
C ARG A 433 17.32 -21.89 7.54
N THR A 434 18.00 -21.60 6.43
CA THR A 434 18.22 -22.57 5.36
C THR A 434 19.51 -23.35 5.61
N ASN A 435 19.40 -24.67 5.72
CA ASN A 435 20.56 -25.55 5.78
C ASN A 435 21.21 -25.62 4.41
N ARG A 436 22.53 -25.43 4.37
CA ARG A 436 23.29 -25.44 3.12
C ARG A 436 23.93 -26.81 2.94
N ARG A 437 23.83 -27.36 1.73
CA ARG A 437 24.48 -28.62 1.37
C ARG A 437 25.91 -28.35 0.89
N PRO A 438 26.86 -29.27 1.17
CA PRO A 438 28.21 -29.16 0.65
C PRO A 438 28.21 -29.24 -0.88
N GLY A 439 29.32 -28.79 -1.48
CA GLY A 439 29.51 -28.91 -2.91
C GLY A 439 29.54 -30.38 -3.37
N PRO A 440 29.12 -30.65 -4.61
CA PRO A 440 29.19 -31.99 -5.19
C PRO A 440 30.65 -32.47 -5.29
N LYS A 441 30.84 -33.79 -5.27
CA LYS A 441 32.17 -34.42 -5.37
C LYS A 441 32.87 -33.94 -6.65
N GLY A 442 34.11 -33.48 -6.52
CA GLY A 442 34.91 -32.95 -7.62
C GLY A 442 34.66 -31.47 -7.95
N LYS A 443 33.67 -30.83 -7.32
CA LYS A 443 33.42 -29.37 -7.41
C LYS A 443 33.06 -28.79 -6.04
N PRO A 444 33.97 -28.85 -5.05
CA PRO A 444 33.71 -28.36 -3.69
C PRO A 444 33.32 -26.88 -3.63
N GLU A 445 33.73 -26.08 -4.61
CA GLU A 445 33.40 -24.66 -4.75
C GLU A 445 31.93 -24.39 -5.13
N TYR A 446 31.18 -25.40 -5.60
CA TYR A 446 29.75 -25.26 -5.91
C TYR A 446 28.90 -25.47 -4.66
N HIS A 447 29.04 -24.57 -3.69
CA HIS A 447 28.25 -24.58 -2.46
C HIS A 447 27.73 -23.18 -2.13
N PHE A 448 26.70 -23.14 -1.28
CA PHE A 448 26.19 -21.88 -0.74
C PHE A 448 26.89 -21.53 0.58
N VAL A 449 27.43 -20.33 0.65
CA VAL A 449 27.93 -19.71 1.88
C VAL A 449 26.76 -19.09 2.65
N GLY A 450 26.71 -19.35 3.95
CA GLY A 450 25.72 -18.75 4.85
C GLY A 450 26.13 -17.37 5.34
N LEU A 451 25.17 -16.57 5.83
CA LEU A 451 25.46 -15.26 6.43
C LEU A 451 26.49 -15.36 7.58
N ASP A 452 26.41 -16.43 8.37
CA ASP A 452 27.30 -16.80 9.47
C ASP A 452 28.76 -17.06 9.04
N GLY A 453 28.97 -17.60 7.84
CA GLY A 453 30.29 -17.89 7.30
C GLY A 453 30.81 -16.87 6.29
N LEU A 454 29.99 -15.90 5.87
CA LEU A 454 30.29 -15.05 4.74
C LEU A 454 31.49 -14.12 4.98
N VAL A 455 31.49 -13.41 6.10
CA VAL A 455 32.60 -12.50 6.47
C VAL A 455 33.91 -13.28 6.60
N LYS A 456 33.85 -14.42 7.29
CA LYS A 456 34.99 -15.31 7.46
C LYS A 456 35.54 -15.79 6.11
N THR A 457 34.66 -16.21 5.19
CA THR A 457 35.05 -16.65 3.85
C THR A 457 35.76 -15.54 3.07
N ILE A 458 35.28 -14.29 3.18
CA ILE A 458 35.91 -13.13 2.54
C ILE A 458 37.28 -12.81 3.16
N GLN A 459 37.41 -12.94 4.49
CA GLN A 459 38.64 -12.61 5.23
C GLN A 459 39.74 -13.67 5.09
N GLU A 460 39.38 -14.94 4.95
CA GLU A 460 40.32 -16.06 4.82
C GLU A 460 40.90 -16.21 3.41
N GLU A 461 40.39 -15.44 2.44
CA GLU A 461 40.93 -15.42 1.09
C GLU A 461 42.32 -14.75 1.07
N ASN A 462 43.28 -15.40 0.40
CA ASN A 462 44.70 -14.99 0.43
C ASN A 462 45.03 -13.87 -0.58
N GLY A 463 44.12 -12.93 -0.81
CA GLY A 463 44.40 -11.77 -1.64
C GLY A 463 45.28 -10.74 -0.94
N GLN A 464 45.95 -9.93 -1.74
CA GLN A 464 46.89 -8.90 -1.26
C GLN A 464 46.74 -7.57 -2.02
N LEU A 465 45.51 -7.20 -2.39
CA LEU A 465 45.24 -5.95 -3.08
C LEU A 465 45.78 -4.78 -2.24
N ARG A 466 46.57 -3.93 -2.89
CA ARG A 466 47.09 -2.70 -2.28
C ARG A 466 45.94 -1.71 -2.08
N PRO A 467 45.93 -0.90 -1.00
CA PRO A 467 44.82 0.03 -0.73
C PRO A 467 44.47 0.93 -1.92
N GLU A 468 45.46 1.48 -2.62
CA GLU A 468 45.24 2.34 -3.78
C GLU A 468 44.61 1.61 -4.98
N ILE A 469 44.82 0.29 -5.08
CA ILE A 469 44.18 -0.55 -6.11
C ILE A 469 42.72 -0.82 -5.74
N VAL A 470 42.41 -0.98 -4.45
CA VAL A 470 41.03 -1.16 -3.97
C VAL A 470 40.16 0.02 -4.38
N ASP A 471 40.64 1.25 -4.14
CA ASP A 471 39.92 2.47 -4.52
C ASP A 471 39.76 2.56 -6.05
N GLN A 472 40.82 2.30 -6.82
CA GLN A 472 40.74 2.30 -8.29
C GLN A 472 39.75 1.27 -8.84
N VAL A 473 39.67 0.08 -8.23
CA VAL A 473 38.69 -0.94 -8.61
C VAL A 473 37.26 -0.45 -8.31
N CYS A 474 37.03 0.14 -7.14
CA CYS A 474 35.72 0.69 -6.79
C CYS A 474 35.28 1.77 -7.78
N ASP A 475 36.18 2.69 -8.11
CA ASP A 475 35.90 3.76 -9.08
C ASP A 475 35.65 3.19 -10.48
N ALA A 476 36.48 2.26 -10.95
CA ALA A 476 36.32 1.64 -12.26
C ALA A 476 34.98 0.91 -12.40
N LEU A 477 34.57 0.14 -11.38
CA LEU A 477 33.30 -0.58 -11.39
C LEU A 477 32.09 0.37 -11.30
N THR A 478 32.20 1.44 -10.53
CA THR A 478 31.15 2.47 -10.43
C THR A 478 31.01 3.25 -11.74
N ASN A 479 32.12 3.63 -12.37
CA ASN A 479 32.14 4.38 -13.64
C ASN A 479 31.71 3.52 -14.83
N ALA A 480 31.88 2.19 -14.74
CA ALA A 480 31.44 1.26 -15.78
C ALA A 480 29.93 0.94 -15.72
N GLN A 481 29.19 1.52 -14.77
CA GLN A 481 27.76 1.28 -14.63
C GLN A 481 26.99 1.78 -15.85
N GLN A 482 26.18 0.91 -16.43
CA GLN A 482 25.27 1.22 -17.52
C GLN A 482 23.87 1.54 -17.01
N GLU A 483 23.07 2.17 -17.87
CA GLU A 483 21.65 2.31 -17.63
C GLU A 483 21.01 0.92 -17.44
N GLU A 484 20.15 0.85 -16.44
CA GLU A 484 19.33 -0.32 -16.19
C GLU A 484 18.35 -0.54 -17.35
N LYS A 485 18.22 -1.80 -17.77
CA LYS A 485 17.22 -2.16 -18.76
C LYS A 485 15.82 -1.99 -18.15
N ALA A 486 14.94 -1.30 -18.87
CA ALA A 486 13.53 -1.24 -18.52
C ALA A 486 12.84 -2.55 -18.88
N TYR A 487 11.97 -3.02 -17.98
CA TYR A 487 11.16 -4.21 -18.20
C TYR A 487 9.68 -3.90 -17.96
N PRO A 488 8.77 -4.58 -18.68
CA PRO A 488 7.34 -4.49 -18.41
C PRO A 488 7.03 -5.07 -17.04
N VAL A 489 6.45 -4.25 -16.18
CA VAL A 489 6.10 -4.60 -14.79
C VAL A 489 4.72 -4.07 -14.42
N TYR A 490 4.11 -4.72 -13.44
CA TYR A 490 2.85 -4.29 -12.84
C TYR A 490 3.07 -3.61 -11.49
N LEU A 491 2.30 -2.56 -11.20
CA LEU A 491 2.27 -1.83 -9.93
C LEU A 491 0.82 -1.45 -9.56
N PHE A 492 0.53 -1.29 -8.27
CA PHE A 492 -0.67 -0.52 -7.83
C PHE A 492 -0.51 0.96 -8.23
N PRO A 493 -1.56 1.79 -8.22
CA PRO A 493 -1.50 3.18 -8.68
C PRO A 493 -0.46 4.06 -7.99
N SER A 494 -0.21 5.22 -8.60
CA SER A 494 0.41 6.34 -7.90
C SER A 494 -0.45 6.77 -6.71
N ASP A 495 0.21 7.11 -5.59
CA ASP A 495 -0.42 7.56 -4.35
C ASP A 495 -1.57 6.65 -3.84
N PRO A 496 -1.27 5.36 -3.60
CA PRO A 496 -2.30 4.36 -3.33
C PRO A 496 -3.11 4.64 -2.06
N ASP A 497 -2.56 5.38 -1.09
CA ASP A 497 -3.25 5.84 0.12
C ASP A 497 -4.37 6.85 -0.19
N LYS A 498 -4.10 7.84 -1.06
CA LYS A 498 -5.12 8.83 -1.46
C LYS A 498 -6.24 8.19 -2.27
N VAL A 499 -5.87 7.31 -3.21
CA VAL A 499 -6.88 6.63 -4.03
C VAL A 499 -7.70 5.65 -3.18
N MET A 500 -7.09 5.02 -2.16
CA MET A 500 -7.79 4.17 -1.19
C MET A 500 -8.85 4.95 -0.42
N GLU A 501 -8.55 6.18 0.01
CA GLU A 501 -9.49 7.01 0.75
C GLU A 501 -10.75 7.34 -0.07
N ILE A 502 -10.54 7.75 -1.33
CA ILE A 502 -11.65 8.00 -2.26
C ILE A 502 -12.46 6.72 -2.52
N ALA A 503 -11.77 5.58 -2.67
CA ALA A 503 -12.41 4.30 -2.88
C ALA A 503 -13.28 3.86 -1.68
N TRP A 504 -12.84 4.14 -0.46
CA TRP A 504 -13.65 3.89 0.74
C TRP A 504 -14.88 4.77 0.80
N GLN A 505 -14.77 6.04 0.41
CA GLN A 505 -15.93 6.95 0.33
C GLN A 505 -16.95 6.44 -0.69
N GLN A 506 -16.50 6.02 -1.87
CA GLN A 506 -17.36 5.38 -2.88
C GLN A 506 -18.02 4.12 -2.33
N LEU A 507 -17.24 3.25 -1.70
CA LEU A 507 -17.73 2.00 -1.11
C LEU A 507 -18.77 2.24 -0.02
N ALA A 508 -18.59 3.24 0.83
CA ALA A 508 -19.54 3.60 1.86
C ALA A 508 -20.90 4.00 1.26
N VAL A 509 -20.92 4.75 0.16
CA VAL A 509 -22.15 5.10 -0.56
C VAL A 509 -22.76 3.89 -1.25
N ILE A 510 -21.94 3.04 -1.89
CA ILE A 510 -22.38 1.77 -2.51
C ILE A 510 -23.04 0.87 -1.48
N GLN A 511 -22.45 0.72 -0.29
CA GLN A 511 -23.01 -0.07 0.79
C GLN A 511 -24.33 0.51 1.32
N GLN A 512 -24.43 1.84 1.42
CA GLN A 512 -25.67 2.50 1.81
C GLN A 512 -26.77 2.26 0.76
N LEU A 513 -26.45 2.33 -0.53
CA LEU A 513 -27.36 2.00 -1.62
C LEU A 513 -27.80 0.52 -1.58
N ASN A 514 -26.86 -0.41 -1.36
CA ASN A 514 -27.15 -1.84 -1.22
C ASN A 514 -28.07 -2.15 -0.02
N LYS A 515 -27.98 -1.34 1.05
CA LYS A 515 -28.78 -1.51 2.26
C LYS A 515 -30.09 -0.74 2.23
N LEU A 516 -30.25 0.23 1.33
CA LEU A 516 -31.44 1.08 1.29
C LEU A 516 -32.66 0.27 0.86
N LYS A 517 -33.62 0.12 1.77
CA LYS A 517 -34.91 -0.54 1.52
C LYS A 517 -36.06 0.37 1.93
N LEU A 518 -37.13 0.35 1.14
CA LEU A 518 -38.40 0.98 1.47
C LEU A 518 -38.98 0.40 2.77
N ASP A 519 -38.80 -0.90 2.98
CA ASP A 519 -39.24 -1.60 4.20
C ASP A 519 -38.61 -1.03 5.47
N ASP A 520 -37.37 -0.52 5.41
CA ASP A 520 -36.72 0.07 6.59
C ASP A 520 -37.35 1.42 6.97
N ILE A 521 -37.92 2.15 5.99
CA ILE A 521 -38.67 3.39 6.23
C ILE A 521 -40.05 3.04 6.80
N ILE A 522 -40.71 2.01 6.25
CA ILE A 522 -41.98 1.51 6.77
C ILE A 522 -41.79 1.02 8.22
N ALA A 523 -40.73 0.26 8.51
CA ALA A 523 -40.43 -0.24 9.86
C ALA A 523 -40.27 0.88 10.90
N LYS A 524 -39.73 2.03 10.49
CA LYS A 524 -39.59 3.21 11.37
C LYS A 524 -40.92 3.88 11.66
N LYS A 525 -41.85 3.88 10.70
CA LYS A 525 -43.19 4.47 10.86
C LYS A 525 -44.14 3.53 11.58
N ASP A 526 -43.99 2.23 11.36
CA ASP A 526 -44.88 1.20 11.87
C ASP A 526 -44.15 -0.16 11.98
N GLY A 527 -43.34 -0.31 13.02
CA GLY A 527 -42.60 -1.57 13.27
C GLY A 527 -43.51 -2.75 13.62
N LEU A 528 -44.68 -2.47 14.21
CA LEU A 528 -45.65 -3.49 14.60
C LEU A 528 -46.26 -4.17 13.38
N LEU A 529 -46.56 -3.41 12.32
CA LEU A 529 -47.10 -3.95 11.07
C LEU A 529 -46.22 -5.06 10.47
N LEU A 530 -44.90 -4.88 10.43
CA LEU A 530 -44.00 -5.88 9.85
C LEU A 530 -44.00 -7.18 10.67
N SER A 531 -44.15 -7.07 11.99
CA SER A 531 -44.28 -8.23 12.87
C SER A 531 -45.63 -8.95 12.69
N GLN A 532 -46.71 -8.19 12.49
CA GLN A 532 -48.05 -8.73 12.25
C GLN A 532 -48.14 -9.44 10.89
N LEU A 533 -47.59 -8.85 9.83
CA LEU A 533 -47.44 -9.51 8.52
C LEU A 533 -46.68 -10.82 8.66
N LYS A 534 -45.58 -10.82 9.43
CA LYS A 534 -44.78 -12.02 9.67
C LYS A 534 -45.58 -13.11 10.38
N ASN A 535 -46.37 -12.75 11.40
CA ASN A 535 -47.22 -13.68 12.14
C ASN A 535 -48.36 -14.23 11.28
N ALA A 536 -48.85 -13.46 10.30
CA ALA A 536 -49.81 -13.89 9.29
C ALA A 536 -49.20 -14.77 8.18
N GLY A 537 -47.92 -15.16 8.27
CA GLY A 537 -47.24 -15.97 7.26
C GLY A 537 -46.85 -15.20 6.00
N LEU A 538 -46.87 -13.86 6.06
CA LEU A 538 -46.51 -12.96 4.98
C LEU A 538 -45.11 -12.36 5.20
N LYS A 539 -44.49 -11.89 4.12
CA LYS A 539 -43.18 -11.27 4.16
C LYS A 539 -43.16 -10.01 3.28
N PRO A 540 -42.78 -8.85 3.83
CA PRO A 540 -42.46 -7.67 3.04
C PRO A 540 -41.13 -7.86 2.30
N CYS A 541 -41.08 -7.38 1.06
CA CYS A 541 -39.97 -7.53 0.13
C CYS A 541 -39.69 -6.22 -0.62
N ASP A 542 -39.44 -5.15 0.13
CA ASP A 542 -38.97 -3.85 -0.36
C ASP A 542 -39.97 -3.18 -1.32
N GLY A 543 -41.21 -3.04 -0.85
CA GLY A 543 -42.33 -2.39 -1.54
C GLY A 543 -43.41 -3.34 -2.04
N TYR A 544 -43.31 -4.65 -1.77
CA TYR A 544 -44.39 -5.59 -2.01
C TYR A 544 -44.45 -6.69 -0.94
N VAL A 545 -45.60 -7.35 -0.82
CA VAL A 545 -45.80 -8.48 0.09
C VAL A 545 -45.84 -9.79 -0.70
N THR A 546 -45.25 -10.84 -0.15
CA THR A 546 -45.30 -12.21 -0.67
C THR A 546 -45.46 -13.21 0.47
N HIS A 547 -45.78 -14.48 0.18
CA HIS A 547 -45.86 -15.52 1.19
C HIS A 547 -44.47 -15.86 1.74
N GLN A 548 -44.38 -16.14 3.05
CA GLN A 548 -43.17 -16.76 3.59
C GLN A 548 -43.01 -18.16 3.01
N ARG A 549 -41.81 -18.46 2.50
CA ARG A 549 -41.44 -19.83 2.18
C ARG A 549 -41.53 -20.66 3.46
N ARG A 550 -42.47 -21.60 3.52
CA ARG A 550 -42.47 -22.65 4.54
C ARG A 550 -41.13 -23.38 4.42
N LYS A 551 -40.32 -23.37 5.48
CA LYS A 551 -39.16 -24.26 5.58
C LYS A 551 -39.71 -25.68 5.49
N ARG A 552 -39.33 -26.40 4.43
CA ARG A 552 -39.52 -27.85 4.37
C ARG A 552 -38.52 -28.52 5.30
#